data_AF-A0A6V7XEX6-F1
#
_entry.id   AF-A0A6V7XEX6-F1
#
_cell.length_a   1.000
_cell.length_b   1.000
_cell.length_c   1.000
_cell.angle_alpha   90.00
_cell.angle_beta   90.00
_cell.angle_gamma   90.00
#
_symmetry.space_group_name_H-M   'P 1'
#
loop_
_entity.id
_entity.type
_entity.pdbx_description
1 polymer ?
#
loop_
_entity_poly.entity_id
_entity_poly.type
_entity_poly.pdbx_seq_one_letter_code
_entity_poly.pdbx_strand_id
1 'polypeptide(L)'
;MKVIVALLFLINLSKCFCLTSLQATEESCVVNKLGERSCSFEKIIVLTFNPEEQQIQVSLNDHTGKILGTLTMEIHKTKAFCTKSLKYFSRFFHMQVESSKRCAETGSCYDLKCSEIKSYEKLIEFNATNDYPGITQCVESSGGWFSGCFYTTPACTFYRFYATPVDERILEIFECPKWELGLSMNLTIDTNEGKWESAFNLIPGMASKQSKNKIEITLKSITTPILPVLNKNFVFDGKKAAMLDYEIETQLQKFKCANKYQAGNFNCTVDPLTCSCRPADDNVNCLCTEIIKDEQIFQESNNLPFNHNGILVKVDHGEITAFPDLTSAEVQIKIP
;
A
#
# COMPACT_ATOMS: atom_id res chain seq x y z
N MET A 1 62.27 45.54 -7.96
CA MET A 1 61.64 44.20 -8.02
C MET A 1 60.96 43.97 -6.67
N LYS A 2 59.66 44.24 -6.57
CA LYS A 2 58.87 44.09 -5.34
C LYS A 2 58.16 42.74 -5.40
N VAL A 3 58.52 41.83 -4.50
CA VAL A 3 57.84 40.54 -4.35
C VAL A 3 56.56 40.80 -3.56
N ILE A 4 55.41 40.65 -4.22
CA ILE A 4 54.10 40.65 -3.58
C ILE A 4 53.82 39.21 -3.16
N VAL A 5 53.89 38.93 -1.87
CA VAL A 5 53.42 37.66 -1.29
C VAL A 5 51.92 37.81 -1.06
N ALA A 6 51.12 37.16 -1.91
CA ALA A 6 49.68 37.06 -1.71
C ALA A 6 49.42 36.02 -0.61
N LEU A 7 49.16 36.48 0.62
CA LEU A 7 48.60 35.64 1.68
C LEU A 7 47.13 35.32 1.34
N LEU A 8 46.88 34.08 0.93
CA LEU A 8 45.56 33.48 0.88
C LEU A 8 45.03 33.34 2.31
N PHE A 9 44.16 34.27 2.73
CA PHE A 9 43.30 34.08 3.89
C PHE A 9 42.25 33.01 3.54
N LEU A 10 42.45 31.79 4.04
CA LEU A 10 41.40 30.79 4.14
C LEU A 10 40.42 31.27 5.20
N ILE A 11 39.35 31.92 4.76
CA ILE A 11 38.21 32.25 5.61
C ILE A 11 37.51 30.92 5.88
N ASN A 12 37.70 30.35 7.06
CA ASN A 12 36.81 29.30 7.57
C ASN A 12 35.43 29.96 7.76
N LEU A 13 34.57 29.85 6.75
CA LEU A 13 33.13 30.02 6.94
C LEU A 13 32.67 28.84 7.80
N SER A 14 32.71 29.01 9.12
CA SER A 14 31.80 28.25 9.98
C SER A 14 30.39 28.61 9.50
N LYS A 15 29.71 27.67 8.84
CA LYS A 15 28.29 27.79 8.51
C LYS A 15 27.57 28.11 9.82
N CYS A 16 27.25 29.39 10.05
CA CYS A 16 26.34 29.79 11.09
C CYS A 16 24.97 29.36 10.61
N PHE A 17 24.44 28.37 11.30
CA PHE A 17 23.19 27.78 10.94
C PHE A 17 22.07 28.54 11.66
N CYS A 18 21.20 29.18 10.88
CA CYS A 18 20.05 29.89 11.41
C CYS A 18 18.97 28.87 11.78
N LEU A 19 19.04 28.36 13.01
CA LEU A 19 17.93 27.66 13.64
C LEU A 19 16.75 28.63 13.74
N THR A 20 15.66 28.40 13.00
CA THR A 20 14.40 29.11 13.23
C THR A 20 13.65 28.44 14.36
N SER A 21 13.79 29.00 15.56
CA SER A 21 13.01 28.59 16.73
C SER A 21 12.10 29.72 17.20
N LEU A 22 10.82 29.42 17.44
CA LEU A 22 9.91 30.33 18.13
C LEU A 22 9.80 29.90 19.59
N GLN A 23 10.13 30.81 20.52
CA GLN A 23 10.02 30.58 21.95
C GLN A 23 8.89 31.44 22.51
N ALA A 24 8.00 30.83 23.29
CA ALA A 24 6.95 31.50 24.03
C ALA A 24 6.93 30.98 25.47
N THR A 25 6.53 31.83 26.40
CA THR A 25 6.32 31.46 27.81
C THR A 25 4.86 31.66 28.13
N GLU A 26 4.19 30.60 28.58
CA GLU A 26 2.81 30.61 29.05
C GLU A 26 2.82 30.66 30.58
N GLU A 27 2.06 31.58 31.18
CA GLU A 27 1.91 31.72 32.63
C GLU A 27 0.46 31.45 33.01
N SER A 28 0.24 30.50 33.92
CA SER A 28 -1.08 30.16 34.46
C SER A 28 -1.07 30.32 35.98
N CYS A 29 -1.82 31.32 36.47
CA CYS A 29 -1.94 31.64 37.89
C CYS A 29 -3.31 31.29 38.44
N VAL A 30 -3.34 30.52 39.53
CA VAL A 30 -4.55 30.17 40.28
C VAL A 30 -4.47 30.84 41.65
N VAL A 31 -5.55 31.52 42.05
CA VAL A 31 -5.68 32.07 43.40
C VAL A 31 -6.46 31.06 44.24
N ASN A 32 -5.83 30.54 45.29
CA ASN A 32 -6.46 29.62 46.23
C ASN A 32 -7.51 30.34 47.08
N LYS A 33 -8.41 29.56 47.72
CA LYS A 33 -9.48 30.09 48.60
C LYS A 33 -8.97 30.94 49.77
N LEU A 34 -7.68 30.85 50.10
CA LEU A 34 -6.97 31.60 51.13
C LEU A 34 -6.36 32.93 50.62
N GLY A 35 -6.53 33.27 49.34
CA GLY A 35 -5.95 34.47 48.73
C GLY A 35 -4.51 34.31 48.24
N GLU A 36 -3.90 33.13 48.43
CA GLU A 36 -2.57 32.82 47.92
C GLU A 36 -2.59 32.60 46.40
N ARG A 37 -1.72 33.31 45.68
CA ARG A 37 -1.55 33.19 44.23
C ARG A 37 -0.45 32.16 43.94
N SER A 38 -0.81 31.07 43.28
CA SER A 38 0.11 30.05 42.77
C SER A 38 0.20 30.18 41.25
N CYS A 39 1.39 30.44 40.70
CA CYS A 39 1.62 30.55 39.26
C CYS A 39 2.49 29.41 38.76
N SER A 40 2.09 28.82 37.64
CA SER A 40 2.82 27.81 36.88
C SER A 40 3.29 28.42 35.56
N PHE A 41 4.53 28.14 35.18
CA PHE A 41 5.15 28.69 33.98
C PHE A 41 5.48 27.54 33.05
N GLU A 42 5.06 27.63 31.79
CA GLU A 42 5.34 26.61 30.78
C GLU A 42 6.07 27.27 29.61
N LYS A 43 7.27 26.79 29.30
CA LYS A 43 8.04 27.23 28.15
C LYS A 43 7.66 26.39 26.94
N ILE A 44 7.18 27.04 25.89
CA ILE A 44 6.85 26.44 24.60
C ILE A 44 7.95 26.81 23.61
N ILE A 45 8.52 25.79 22.97
CA ILE A 45 9.55 25.94 21.94
C ILE A 45 9.05 25.25 20.68
N VAL A 46 8.95 25.98 19.58
CA VAL A 46 8.66 25.43 18.26
C VAL A 46 9.95 25.44 17.45
N LEU A 47 10.31 24.28 16.91
CA LEU A 47 11.53 24.06 16.14
C LEU A 47 11.17 23.59 14.74
N THR A 48 11.82 24.17 13.75
CA THR A 48 11.71 23.75 12.35
C THR A 48 12.95 22.97 11.97
N PHE A 49 12.76 21.73 11.52
CA PHE A 49 13.79 20.90 10.91
C PHE A 49 13.69 20.98 9.39
N ASN A 50 14.83 21.02 8.74
CA ASN A 50 15.05 21.03 7.29
C ASN A 50 15.90 19.79 6.91
N PRO A 51 16.06 19.45 5.62
CA PRO A 51 16.74 18.22 5.21
C PRO A 51 18.22 18.15 5.65
N GLU A 52 18.88 19.31 5.75
CA GLU A 52 20.26 19.42 6.20
C GLU A 52 20.40 19.35 7.73
N GLU A 53 19.33 19.60 8.49
CA GLU A 53 19.31 19.62 9.96
C GLU A 53 18.62 18.39 10.50
N GLN A 54 19.37 17.31 10.58
CA GLN A 54 18.90 16.08 11.22
C GLN A 54 19.09 16.12 12.75
N GLN A 55 19.79 17.13 13.28
CA GLN A 55 20.03 17.26 14.71
C GLN A 55 19.92 18.72 15.16
N ILE A 56 19.16 18.94 16.24
CA ILE A 56 19.01 20.26 16.87
C ILE A 56 19.34 20.14 18.36
N GLN A 57 20.10 21.10 18.87
CA GLN A 57 20.48 21.18 20.27
C GLN A 57 19.95 22.49 20.88
N VAL A 58 19.20 22.38 21.98
CA VAL A 58 18.57 23.50 22.69
C VAL A 58 19.09 23.55 24.11
N SER A 59 19.62 24.70 24.52
CA SER A 59 20.01 24.94 25.91
C SER A 59 18.78 25.15 26.80
N LEU A 60 18.72 24.41 27.90
CA LEU A 60 17.70 24.56 28.93
C LEU A 60 18.21 25.57 29.96
N ASN A 61 17.52 26.69 30.09
CA ASN A 61 17.91 27.77 30.99
C ASN A 61 16.83 27.99 32.05
N ASP A 62 17.25 28.30 33.27
CA ASP A 62 16.33 28.78 34.30
C ASP A 62 15.86 30.22 34.03
N HIS A 63 14.95 30.72 34.87
CA HIS A 63 14.41 32.09 34.79
C HIS A 63 15.48 33.19 34.96
N THR A 64 16.66 32.86 35.49
CA THR A 64 17.80 33.78 35.65
C THR A 64 18.76 33.73 34.46
N GLY A 65 18.51 32.83 33.50
CA GLY A 65 19.37 32.62 32.33
C GLY A 65 20.51 31.63 32.56
N LYS A 66 20.58 30.97 33.73
CA LYS A 66 21.58 29.94 34.02
C LYS A 66 21.24 28.67 33.26
N ILE A 67 22.22 28.09 32.57
CA ILE A 67 22.08 26.83 31.85
C ILE A 67 21.94 25.69 32.88
N LEU A 68 20.81 24.99 32.81
CA LEU A 68 20.48 23.80 33.61
C LEU A 68 20.90 22.50 32.92
N GLY A 69 20.97 22.52 31.60
CA GLY A 69 21.30 21.36 30.78
C GLY A 69 21.05 21.61 29.31
N THR A 70 21.09 20.54 28.53
CA THR A 70 20.94 20.60 27.08
C THR A 70 20.02 19.51 26.58
N LEU A 71 19.07 19.91 25.74
CA LEU A 71 18.15 19.05 25.01
C LEU A 71 18.69 18.84 23.60
N THR A 72 18.94 17.61 23.20
CA THR A 72 19.36 17.25 21.84
C THR A 72 18.27 16.42 21.19
N MET A 73 17.86 16.80 19.99
CA MET A 73 16.89 16.07 19.18
C MET A 73 17.56 15.63 17.90
N GLU A 74 17.38 14.37 17.55
CA GLU A 74 17.93 13.77 16.34
C GLU A 74 16.80 13.09 15.57
N ILE A 75 16.58 13.53 14.33
CA ILE A 75 15.65 12.87 13.42
C ILE A 75 16.38 11.70 12.78
N HIS A 76 15.82 10.50 12.94
CA HIS A 76 16.34 9.31 12.30
C HIS A 76 15.72 9.07 10.93
N LYS A 77 14.39 9.02 10.87
CA LYS A 77 13.66 8.63 9.66
C LYS A 77 12.29 9.26 9.61
N THR A 78 11.90 9.69 8.42
CA THR A 78 10.50 9.95 8.10
C THR A 78 9.84 8.66 7.65
N LYS A 79 8.59 8.45 8.09
CA LYS A 79 7.78 7.29 7.74
C LYS A 79 6.49 7.79 7.13
N ALA A 80 6.01 7.10 6.10
CA ALA A 80 4.68 7.27 5.56
C ALA A 80 3.96 5.93 5.69
N PHE A 81 2.91 5.88 6.50
CA PHE A 81 2.11 4.68 6.75
C PHE A 81 0.95 4.61 5.76
N CYS A 82 0.82 3.50 5.04
CA CYS A 82 -0.30 3.29 4.13
C CYS A 82 -1.59 3.03 4.93
N THR A 83 -2.62 3.85 4.71
CA THR A 83 -3.98 3.50 5.10
C THR A 83 -4.53 2.51 4.10
N LYS A 84 -4.48 1.21 4.40
CA LYS A 84 -4.90 0.14 3.48
C LYS A 84 -6.39 0.24 3.12
N SER A 85 -6.70 0.24 1.82
CA SER A 85 -8.07 0.13 1.29
C SER A 85 -8.17 -1.09 0.36
N LEU A 86 -8.93 -2.10 0.80
CA LEU A 86 -9.12 -3.35 0.06
C LEU A 86 -9.88 -3.09 -1.25
N LYS A 87 -9.37 -3.64 -2.36
CA LYS A 87 -10.06 -3.60 -3.67
C LYS A 87 -10.85 -4.88 -3.92
N TYR A 88 -10.17 -6.02 -3.94
CA TYR A 88 -10.75 -7.33 -4.20
C TYR A 88 -9.78 -8.45 -3.79
N PHE A 89 -10.28 -9.68 -3.78
CA PHE A 89 -9.43 -10.86 -3.62
C PHE A 89 -9.30 -11.61 -4.95
N SER A 90 -8.22 -12.36 -5.09
CA SER A 90 -7.99 -13.24 -6.24
C SER A 90 -7.30 -14.53 -5.80
N ARG A 91 -7.06 -15.43 -6.75
CA ARG A 91 -6.40 -16.73 -6.60
C ARG A 91 -5.55 -16.97 -7.84
N PHE A 92 -4.51 -17.78 -7.70
CA PHE A 92 -3.84 -18.34 -8.88
C PHE A 92 -4.74 -19.39 -9.54
N PHE A 93 -4.93 -19.31 -10.85
CA PHE A 93 -5.83 -20.19 -11.59
C PHE A 93 -5.29 -20.60 -12.96
N HIS A 94 -5.68 -21.79 -13.43
CA HIS A 94 -5.54 -22.22 -14.81
C HIS A 94 -6.89 -22.08 -15.53
N MET A 95 -6.89 -21.46 -16.71
CA MET A 95 -8.03 -21.51 -17.61
C MET A 95 -8.05 -22.82 -18.40
N GLN A 96 -9.21 -23.46 -18.40
CA GLN A 96 -9.49 -24.65 -19.19
C GLN A 96 -10.74 -24.42 -20.03
N VAL A 97 -10.86 -25.18 -21.11
CA VAL A 97 -11.99 -25.09 -22.04
C VAL A 97 -12.49 -26.49 -22.32
N GLU A 98 -13.79 -26.66 -22.23
CA GLU A 98 -14.51 -27.87 -22.59
C GLU A 98 -15.58 -27.52 -23.62
N SER A 99 -15.77 -28.37 -24.63
CA SER A 99 -16.80 -28.20 -25.65
C SER A 99 -17.55 -29.49 -25.92
N SER A 100 -18.83 -29.35 -26.25
CA SER A 100 -19.69 -30.48 -26.60
C SER A 100 -20.66 -30.04 -27.69
N LYS A 101 -20.58 -30.72 -28.84
CA LYS A 101 -21.57 -30.59 -29.90
C LYS A 101 -22.77 -31.51 -29.62
N ARG A 102 -23.97 -30.98 -29.82
CA ARG A 102 -25.25 -31.71 -29.76
C ARG A 102 -26.06 -31.42 -31.02
N CYS A 103 -26.58 -32.46 -31.64
CA CYS A 103 -27.53 -32.30 -32.73
C CYS A 103 -28.83 -31.69 -32.21
N ALA A 104 -29.62 -31.07 -33.10
CA ALA A 104 -30.95 -30.60 -32.76
C ALA A 104 -31.77 -31.71 -32.10
N GLU A 105 -32.56 -31.34 -31.09
CA GLU A 105 -33.41 -32.22 -30.29
C GLU A 105 -32.64 -33.20 -29.37
N THR A 106 -31.35 -32.94 -29.09
CA THR A 106 -30.52 -33.80 -28.23
C THR A 106 -29.80 -33.03 -27.13
N GLY A 107 -29.67 -33.64 -25.96
CA GLY A 107 -28.95 -33.04 -24.83
C GLY A 107 -29.60 -31.74 -24.39
N SER A 108 -28.84 -30.65 -24.34
CA SER A 108 -29.38 -29.31 -24.08
C SER A 108 -29.83 -28.57 -25.35
N CYS A 109 -29.66 -29.13 -26.55
CA CYS A 109 -29.91 -28.45 -27.82
C CYS A 109 -31.36 -28.61 -28.29
N TYR A 110 -32.22 -27.72 -27.81
CA TYR A 110 -33.64 -27.60 -28.20
C TYR A 110 -33.97 -26.16 -28.60
N ASP A 111 -34.89 -25.98 -29.54
CA ASP A 111 -35.36 -24.66 -30.00
C ASP A 111 -34.21 -23.70 -30.38
N LEU A 112 -34.23 -22.46 -29.87
CA LEU A 112 -33.22 -21.42 -30.08
C LEU A 112 -32.18 -21.38 -28.95
N LYS A 113 -31.83 -22.53 -28.37
CA LYS A 113 -30.99 -22.59 -27.15
C LYS A 113 -29.71 -21.76 -27.25
N CYS A 114 -28.99 -21.83 -28.37
CA CYS A 114 -27.73 -21.09 -28.51
C CYS A 114 -27.90 -19.58 -28.39
N SER A 115 -29.03 -19.04 -28.85
CA SER A 115 -29.31 -17.60 -28.79
C SER A 115 -29.76 -17.14 -27.40
N GLU A 116 -30.26 -18.06 -26.57
CA GLU A 116 -30.84 -17.76 -25.25
C GLU A 116 -29.96 -18.18 -24.07
N ILE A 117 -28.83 -18.85 -24.35
CA ILE A 117 -27.95 -19.38 -23.31
C ILE A 117 -27.39 -18.26 -22.43
N LYS A 118 -27.39 -18.49 -21.12
CA LYS A 118 -26.79 -17.55 -20.17
C LYS A 118 -25.37 -17.97 -19.82
N SER A 119 -24.50 -16.99 -19.60
CA SER A 119 -23.08 -17.22 -19.28
C SER A 119 -22.86 -18.06 -18.01
N TYR A 120 -23.75 -17.97 -17.04
CA TYR A 120 -23.69 -18.73 -15.79
C TYR A 120 -24.46 -20.06 -15.83
N GLU A 121 -25.04 -20.41 -16.98
CA GLU A 121 -25.86 -21.61 -17.11
C GLU A 121 -25.00 -22.87 -17.02
N LYS A 122 -25.44 -23.81 -16.18
CA LYS A 122 -24.82 -25.11 -16.00
C LYS A 122 -25.51 -26.12 -16.91
N LEU A 123 -24.79 -26.64 -17.89
CA LEU A 123 -25.32 -27.62 -18.84
C LEU A 123 -24.98 -29.04 -18.42
N ILE A 124 -25.84 -30.00 -18.77
CA ILE A 124 -25.59 -31.42 -18.49
C ILE A 124 -24.34 -31.93 -19.21
N GLU A 125 -23.99 -31.31 -20.34
CA GLU A 125 -22.77 -31.54 -21.10
C GLU A 125 -21.49 -31.29 -20.29
N PHE A 126 -21.55 -30.44 -19.27
CA PHE A 126 -20.40 -29.95 -18.50
C PHE A 126 -20.50 -30.35 -17.01
N ASN A 127 -21.16 -31.47 -16.69
CA ASN A 127 -21.44 -31.86 -15.31
C ASN A 127 -20.18 -31.88 -14.42
N ALA A 128 -19.04 -32.33 -14.95
CA ALA A 128 -17.77 -32.38 -14.21
C ALA A 128 -17.12 -31.00 -13.97
N THR A 129 -17.43 -30.01 -14.80
CA THR A 129 -16.77 -28.69 -14.82
C THR A 129 -17.68 -27.54 -14.37
N ASN A 130 -18.96 -27.84 -14.16
CA ASN A 130 -19.98 -26.92 -13.63
C ASN A 130 -19.70 -26.43 -12.21
N ASP A 131 -18.89 -27.14 -11.43
CA ASP A 131 -18.52 -26.74 -10.06
C ASP A 131 -17.41 -25.69 -10.03
N TYR A 132 -16.68 -25.53 -11.15
CA TYR A 132 -15.68 -24.50 -11.29
C TYR A 132 -16.28 -23.19 -11.81
N PRO A 133 -15.80 -22.02 -11.35
CA PRO A 133 -16.24 -20.75 -11.89
C PRO A 133 -15.83 -20.60 -13.35
N GLY A 134 -16.76 -20.16 -14.18
CA GLY A 134 -16.57 -20.15 -15.62
C GLY A 134 -17.80 -19.65 -16.35
N ILE A 135 -17.63 -19.49 -17.66
CA ILE A 135 -18.62 -18.93 -18.57
C ILE A 135 -18.98 -19.96 -19.62
N THR A 136 -20.28 -20.22 -19.74
CA THR A 136 -20.87 -21.09 -20.75
C THR A 136 -21.38 -20.26 -21.92
N GLN A 137 -21.08 -20.70 -23.13
CA GLN A 137 -21.53 -20.07 -24.37
C GLN A 137 -21.93 -21.14 -25.39
N CYS A 138 -22.56 -20.70 -26.48
CA CYS A 138 -23.05 -21.55 -27.54
C CYS A 138 -22.87 -20.87 -28.89
N VAL A 139 -22.53 -21.67 -29.90
CA VAL A 139 -22.53 -21.26 -31.30
C VAL A 139 -23.26 -22.31 -32.10
N GLU A 140 -24.05 -21.88 -33.07
CA GLU A 140 -24.70 -22.79 -34.00
C GLU A 140 -23.66 -23.40 -34.94
N SER A 141 -23.76 -24.71 -35.15
CA SER A 141 -22.92 -25.48 -36.05
C SER A 141 -23.74 -26.23 -37.08
N SER A 142 -23.08 -26.80 -38.08
CA SER A 142 -23.75 -27.50 -39.18
C SER A 142 -24.49 -28.74 -38.66
N GLY A 143 -25.77 -28.85 -39.04
CA GLY A 143 -26.54 -30.08 -38.94
C GLY A 143 -26.35 -31.00 -40.14
N GLY A 144 -27.12 -32.08 -40.16
CA GLY A 144 -27.18 -33.05 -41.25
C GLY A 144 -26.19 -34.21 -41.16
N TRP A 145 -26.41 -35.18 -42.05
CA TRP A 145 -25.72 -36.48 -42.01
C TRP A 145 -24.19 -36.35 -42.06
N PHE A 146 -23.68 -35.42 -42.88
CA PHE A 146 -22.25 -35.18 -43.03
C PHE A 146 -21.58 -34.57 -41.80
N SER A 147 -22.36 -34.01 -40.86
CA SER A 147 -21.86 -33.46 -39.60
C SER A 147 -22.18 -34.35 -38.39
N GLY A 148 -22.61 -35.59 -38.64
CA GLY A 148 -22.94 -36.57 -37.60
C GLY A 148 -24.36 -36.45 -37.04
N CYS A 149 -25.24 -35.66 -37.67
CA CYS A 149 -26.60 -35.41 -37.19
C CYS A 149 -27.68 -35.99 -38.13
N PHE A 150 -28.79 -36.47 -37.57
CA PHE A 150 -29.89 -37.01 -38.37
C PHE A 150 -30.69 -35.90 -39.08
N TYR A 151 -30.95 -34.79 -38.38
CA TYR A 151 -31.70 -33.64 -38.91
C TYR A 151 -30.77 -32.60 -39.53
N THR A 152 -31.24 -31.89 -40.56
CA THR A 152 -30.54 -30.75 -41.19
C THR A 152 -30.64 -29.45 -40.39
N THR A 153 -31.46 -29.45 -39.32
CA THR A 153 -31.54 -28.36 -38.35
C THR A 153 -30.15 -28.09 -37.76
N PRO A 154 -29.75 -26.81 -37.57
CA PRO A 154 -28.46 -26.47 -36.97
C PRO A 154 -28.23 -27.22 -35.64
N ALA A 155 -27.00 -27.68 -35.46
CA ALA A 155 -26.55 -28.27 -34.21
C ALA A 155 -26.10 -27.17 -33.24
N CYS A 156 -26.02 -27.48 -31.95
CA CYS A 156 -25.49 -26.59 -30.93
C CYS A 156 -24.08 -27.04 -30.54
N THR A 157 -23.09 -26.18 -30.74
CA THR A 157 -21.76 -26.38 -30.17
C THR A 157 -21.66 -25.56 -28.89
N PHE A 158 -21.91 -26.22 -27.77
CA PHE A 158 -21.73 -25.63 -26.45
C PHE A 158 -20.25 -25.61 -26.09
N TYR A 159 -19.81 -24.58 -25.39
CA TYR A 159 -18.50 -24.55 -24.79
C TYR A 159 -18.51 -23.79 -23.47
N ARG A 160 -17.64 -24.20 -22.57
CA ARG A 160 -17.43 -23.56 -21.28
C ARG A 160 -15.95 -23.37 -21.07
N PHE A 161 -15.55 -22.13 -20.81
CA PHE A 161 -14.23 -21.87 -20.26
C PHE A 161 -14.35 -21.59 -18.77
N TYR A 162 -13.51 -22.25 -17.98
CA TYR A 162 -13.59 -22.24 -16.53
C TYR A 162 -12.20 -22.19 -15.91
N ALA A 163 -12.14 -21.62 -14.70
CA ALA A 163 -10.93 -21.50 -13.92
C ALA A 163 -10.79 -22.71 -12.98
N THR A 164 -9.58 -23.24 -12.84
CA THR A 164 -9.24 -24.27 -11.84
C THR A 164 -8.13 -23.75 -10.94
N PRO A 165 -8.13 -24.06 -9.63
CA PRO A 165 -7.13 -23.53 -8.70
C PRO A 165 -5.75 -24.10 -9.00
N VAL A 166 -4.73 -23.24 -9.02
CA VAL A 166 -3.32 -23.66 -9.04
C VAL A 166 -2.91 -24.13 -7.64
N ASP A 167 -3.28 -23.34 -6.62
CA ASP A 167 -2.94 -23.55 -5.22
C ASP A 167 -4.00 -22.95 -4.29
N GLU A 168 -3.77 -23.03 -2.97
CA GLU A 168 -4.67 -22.53 -1.92
C GLU A 168 -4.45 -21.07 -1.52
N ARG A 169 -3.48 -20.37 -2.11
CA ARG A 169 -3.09 -19.03 -1.67
C ARG A 169 -4.10 -17.99 -2.12
N ILE A 170 -4.53 -17.16 -1.17
CA ILE A 170 -5.46 -16.05 -1.42
C ILE A 170 -4.63 -14.78 -1.62
N LEU A 171 -4.85 -14.14 -2.76
CA LEU A 171 -4.26 -12.85 -3.08
C LEU A 171 -5.21 -11.75 -2.63
N GLU A 172 -4.72 -10.85 -1.78
CA GLU A 172 -5.42 -9.64 -1.37
C GLU A 172 -4.88 -8.45 -2.16
N ILE A 173 -5.73 -7.84 -3.00
CA ILE A 173 -5.37 -6.67 -3.80
C ILE A 173 -5.95 -5.44 -3.11
N PHE A 174 -5.12 -4.44 -2.89
CA PHE A 174 -5.49 -3.23 -2.17
C PHE A 174 -4.71 -2.02 -2.66
N GLU A 175 -5.20 -0.83 -2.33
CA GLU A 175 -4.56 0.44 -2.63
C GLU A 175 -4.29 1.20 -1.34
N CYS A 176 -3.47 2.25 -1.43
CA CYS A 176 -3.16 3.16 -0.33
C CYS A 176 -3.67 4.57 -0.68
N PRO A 177 -4.98 4.86 -0.55
CA PRO A 177 -5.54 6.14 -0.96
C PRO A 177 -5.04 7.31 -0.11
N LYS A 178 -4.56 7.03 1.10
CA LYS A 178 -3.96 7.99 2.01
C LYS A 178 -2.69 7.39 2.61
N TRP A 179 -1.71 8.27 2.78
CA TRP A 179 -0.49 7.97 3.50
C TRP A 179 -0.34 8.95 4.66
N GLU A 180 -0.17 8.41 5.86
CA GLU A 180 0.00 9.21 7.07
C GLU A 180 1.48 9.38 7.34
N LEU A 181 1.94 10.63 7.38
CA LEU A 181 3.33 10.94 7.65
C LEU A 181 3.61 10.89 9.15
N GLY A 182 4.79 10.40 9.49
CA GLY A 182 5.29 10.37 10.86
C GLY A 182 6.80 10.54 10.90
N LEU A 183 7.29 10.89 12.08
CA LEU A 183 8.69 11.20 12.33
C LEU A 183 9.24 10.29 13.43
N SER A 184 10.29 9.55 13.12
CA SER A 184 11.06 8.81 14.11
C SER A 184 12.22 9.67 14.58
N MET A 185 12.26 10.01 15.86
CA MET A 185 13.30 10.86 16.44
C MET A 185 13.77 10.36 17.80
N ASN A 186 15.02 10.66 18.14
CA ASN A 186 15.58 10.48 19.46
C ASN A 186 15.70 11.82 20.18
N LEU A 187 15.44 11.79 21.47
CA LEU A 187 15.60 12.89 22.40
C LEU A 187 16.64 12.51 23.42
N THR A 188 17.61 13.39 23.63
CA THR A 188 18.61 13.27 24.69
C THR A 188 18.51 14.51 25.57
N ILE A 189 18.36 14.33 26.88
CA ILE A 189 18.40 15.41 27.86
C ILE A 189 19.64 15.18 28.72
N ASP A 190 20.55 16.14 28.70
CA ASP A 190 21.79 16.10 29.49
C ASP A 190 21.75 17.25 30.50
N THR A 191 21.59 16.93 31.79
CA THR A 191 21.60 17.91 32.88
C THR A 191 22.68 17.55 33.90
N ASN A 192 22.93 18.46 34.85
CA ASN A 192 23.82 18.19 35.98
C ASN A 192 23.39 16.98 36.83
N GLU A 193 22.13 16.54 36.73
CA GLU A 193 21.57 15.39 37.45
C GLU A 193 21.74 14.08 36.68
N GLY A 194 22.09 14.14 35.39
CA GLY A 194 22.36 12.98 34.55
C GLY A 194 21.85 13.10 33.11
N LYS A 195 22.15 12.08 32.32
CA LYS A 195 21.78 11.96 30.90
C LYS A 195 20.61 11.00 30.72
N TRP A 196 19.64 11.41 29.91
CA TRP A 196 18.40 10.68 29.65
C TRP A 196 18.14 10.60 28.16
N GLU A 197 17.80 9.42 27.65
CA GLU A 197 17.54 9.19 26.23
C GLU A 197 16.14 8.60 26.02
N SER A 198 15.46 9.00 24.95
CA SER A 198 14.12 8.52 24.61
C SER A 198 13.88 8.56 23.11
N ALA A 199 13.28 7.49 22.58
CA ALA A 199 12.88 7.42 21.18
C ALA A 199 11.38 7.69 21.03
N PHE A 200 10.99 8.43 20.00
CA PHE A 200 9.62 8.79 19.69
C PHE A 200 9.29 8.48 18.24
N ASN A 201 8.08 7.95 18.01
CA ASN A 201 7.44 7.97 16.71
C ASN A 201 6.29 8.96 16.79
N LEU A 202 6.47 10.14 16.21
CA LEU A 202 5.48 11.21 16.25
C LEU A 202 4.63 11.18 15.00
N ILE A 203 3.34 11.43 15.17
CA ILE A 203 2.37 11.65 14.10
C ILE A 203 1.82 13.08 14.29
N PRO A 204 1.61 13.86 13.22
CA PRO A 204 1.12 15.23 13.33
C PRO A 204 -0.13 15.34 14.19
N GLY A 205 -0.13 16.28 15.14
CA GLY A 205 -1.25 16.54 16.05
C GLY A 205 -1.34 15.63 17.27
N MET A 206 -0.50 14.58 17.37
CA MET A 206 -0.44 13.71 18.54
C MET A 206 0.70 14.12 19.48
N ALA A 207 0.34 14.50 20.71
CA ALA A 207 1.30 14.83 21.75
C ALA A 207 1.83 13.56 22.44
N SER A 208 3.15 13.43 22.50
CA SER A 208 3.84 12.40 23.27
C SER A 208 4.34 12.99 24.58
N LYS A 209 3.79 12.52 25.70
CA LYS A 209 4.19 12.95 27.04
C LYS A 209 5.22 11.99 27.63
N GLN A 210 6.33 12.55 28.12
CA GLN A 210 7.30 11.81 28.92
C GLN A 210 6.87 11.77 30.39
N SER A 211 6.79 10.56 30.95
CA SER A 211 6.31 10.35 32.32
C SER A 211 7.27 10.88 33.40
N LYS A 212 8.58 10.96 33.12
CA LYS A 212 9.59 11.36 34.11
C LYS A 212 9.77 12.87 34.23
N ASN A 213 9.86 13.58 33.10
CA ASN A 213 10.26 14.99 33.09
C ASN A 213 9.12 15.96 32.76
N LYS A 214 7.89 15.44 32.59
CA LYS A 214 6.69 16.21 32.19
C LYS A 214 6.86 17.02 30.88
N ILE A 215 7.88 16.71 30.09
CA ILE A 215 8.08 17.31 28.77
C ILE A 215 7.07 16.68 27.80
N GLU A 216 6.37 17.53 27.07
CA GLU A 216 5.43 17.13 26.03
C GLU A 216 6.00 17.52 24.68
N ILE A 217 6.06 16.55 23.75
CA ILE A 217 6.59 16.74 22.40
C ILE A 217 5.49 16.43 21.40
N THR A 218 5.26 17.36 20.48
CA THR A 218 4.18 17.26 19.49
C THR A 218 4.71 17.62 18.11
N LEU A 219 4.55 16.73 17.14
CA LEU A 219 4.78 17.06 15.74
C LEU A 219 3.60 17.92 15.25
N LYS A 220 3.88 19.15 14.80
CA LYS A 220 2.86 20.10 14.33
C LYS A 220 2.60 19.90 12.84
N SER A 221 3.66 19.83 12.06
CA SER A 221 3.60 19.64 10.61
C SER A 221 4.81 18.85 10.14
N ILE A 222 4.66 18.14 9.04
CA ILE A 222 5.73 17.43 8.35
C ILE A 222 5.45 17.46 6.86
N THR A 223 6.50 17.72 6.09
CA THR A 223 6.45 17.76 4.63
C THR A 223 7.53 16.84 4.09
N THR A 224 7.16 16.07 3.07
CA THR A 224 8.05 15.20 2.30
C THR A 224 7.84 15.49 0.82
N PRO A 225 8.76 15.05 -0.06
CA PRO A 225 8.50 15.03 -1.49
C PRO A 225 7.24 14.24 -1.82
N ILE A 226 6.64 14.52 -2.98
CA ILE A 226 5.50 13.73 -3.48
C ILE A 226 5.95 12.27 -3.61
N LEU A 227 5.29 11.40 -2.87
CA LEU A 227 5.56 9.96 -2.88
C LEU A 227 5.07 9.39 -4.23
N PRO A 228 5.96 8.86 -5.10
CA PRO A 228 5.52 8.30 -6.39
C PRO A 228 4.69 7.01 -6.23
N VAL A 229 4.72 6.42 -5.03
CA VAL A 229 3.99 5.21 -4.64
C VAL A 229 2.53 5.46 -4.20
N LEU A 230 2.08 6.72 -4.12
CA LEU A 230 0.72 7.06 -3.64
C LEU A 230 -0.39 6.43 -4.49
N ASN A 231 -0.17 6.27 -5.79
CA ASN A 231 -1.18 5.82 -6.75
C ASN A 231 -0.97 4.37 -7.20
N LYS A 232 -0.29 3.57 -6.37
CA LYS A 232 0.06 2.19 -6.70
C LYS A 232 -0.83 1.22 -5.93
N ASN A 233 -1.19 0.13 -6.61
CA ASN A 233 -1.85 -0.99 -6.00
C ASN A 233 -0.80 -1.98 -5.49
N PHE A 234 -1.17 -2.73 -4.47
CA PHE A 234 -0.35 -3.74 -3.85
C PHE A 234 -1.11 -5.06 -3.78
N VAL A 235 -0.36 -6.15 -3.75
CA VAL A 235 -0.87 -7.49 -3.51
C VAL A 235 -0.19 -8.09 -2.30
N PHE A 236 -0.95 -8.81 -1.49
CA PHE A 236 -0.45 -9.57 -0.35
C PHE A 236 -1.00 -11.00 -0.39
N ASP A 237 -0.13 -12.01 -0.30
CA ASP A 237 -0.53 -13.43 -0.32
C ASP A 237 -0.66 -14.05 1.09
N GLY A 238 -0.51 -13.24 2.14
CA GLY A 238 -0.41 -13.69 3.53
C GLY A 238 1.03 -13.81 4.05
N LYS A 239 2.03 -13.80 3.17
CA LYS A 239 3.47 -13.92 3.52
C LYS A 239 4.31 -12.82 2.87
N LYS A 240 4.12 -12.60 1.57
CA LYS A 240 4.83 -11.64 0.73
C LYS A 240 3.87 -10.54 0.30
N ALA A 241 4.41 -9.34 0.16
CA ALA A 241 3.69 -8.21 -0.40
C ALA A 241 4.47 -7.69 -1.61
N ALA A 242 3.77 -7.29 -2.67
CA ALA A 242 4.38 -6.70 -3.85
C ALA A 242 3.59 -5.49 -4.33
N MET A 243 4.28 -4.54 -4.96
CA MET A 243 3.63 -3.48 -5.74
C MET A 243 3.22 -4.04 -7.10
N LEU A 244 1.99 -3.75 -7.50
CA LEU A 244 1.46 -4.15 -8.79
C LEU A 244 1.77 -3.09 -9.84
N ASP A 245 2.33 -3.52 -10.96
CA ASP A 245 2.26 -2.76 -12.20
C ASP A 245 0.89 -2.95 -12.89
N TYR A 246 0.64 -2.14 -13.91
CA TYR A 246 -0.63 -2.13 -14.62
C TYR A 246 -0.95 -3.45 -15.34
N GLU A 247 0.08 -4.12 -15.86
CA GLU A 247 -0.11 -5.35 -16.63
C GLU A 247 -0.51 -6.50 -15.71
N ILE A 248 0.23 -6.73 -14.63
CA ILE A 248 -0.08 -7.76 -13.63
C ILE A 248 -1.43 -7.49 -12.99
N GLU A 249 -1.73 -6.22 -12.66
CA GLU A 249 -3.04 -5.87 -12.11
C GLU A 249 -4.18 -6.23 -13.08
N THR A 250 -4.05 -5.86 -14.36
CA THR A 250 -5.08 -6.15 -15.37
C THR A 250 -5.33 -7.65 -15.51
N GLN A 251 -4.29 -8.47 -15.39
CA GLN A 251 -4.42 -9.92 -15.41
C GLN A 251 -5.11 -10.46 -14.15
N LEU A 252 -4.74 -9.98 -12.96
CA LEU A 252 -5.38 -10.38 -11.69
C LEU A 252 -6.86 -10.01 -11.66
N GLN A 253 -7.22 -8.92 -12.33
CA GLN A 253 -8.60 -8.46 -12.45
C GLN A 253 -9.51 -9.40 -13.25
N LYS A 254 -8.96 -10.34 -14.03
CA LYS A 254 -9.74 -11.33 -14.80
C LYS A 254 -10.38 -12.41 -13.92
N PHE A 255 -9.93 -12.55 -12.68
CA PHE A 255 -10.49 -13.49 -11.71
C PHE A 255 -10.65 -12.83 -10.33
N LYS A 256 -11.85 -12.31 -10.07
CA LYS A 256 -12.15 -11.49 -8.89
C LYS A 256 -13.07 -12.21 -7.93
N CYS A 257 -12.72 -12.21 -6.66
CA CYS A 257 -13.54 -12.72 -5.57
C CYS A 257 -13.97 -11.54 -4.68
N ALA A 258 -15.24 -11.52 -4.25
CA ALA A 258 -15.77 -10.38 -3.52
C ALA A 258 -15.23 -10.28 -2.07
N ASN A 259 -14.86 -11.42 -1.48
CA ASN A 259 -14.33 -11.48 -0.13
C ASN A 259 -13.40 -12.69 0.06
N LYS A 260 -12.69 -12.71 1.19
CA LYS A 260 -11.74 -13.77 1.55
C LYS A 260 -12.37 -15.16 1.62
N TYR A 261 -13.64 -15.26 2.05
CA TYR A 261 -14.35 -16.55 2.13
C TYR A 261 -14.62 -17.14 0.74
N GLN A 262 -15.13 -16.32 -0.17
CA GLN A 262 -15.32 -16.70 -1.57
C GLN A 262 -14.00 -17.07 -2.25
N ALA A 263 -12.94 -16.28 -2.00
CA ALA A 263 -11.62 -16.60 -2.49
C ALA A 263 -11.13 -17.95 -1.94
N GLY A 264 -11.33 -18.25 -0.66
CA GLY A 264 -10.98 -19.53 -0.02
C GLY A 264 -11.66 -20.72 -0.67
N ASN A 265 -12.97 -20.60 -0.94
CA ASN A 265 -13.77 -21.64 -1.60
C ASN A 265 -13.66 -21.63 -3.14
N PHE A 266 -12.74 -20.84 -3.70
CA PHE A 266 -12.55 -20.68 -5.14
C PHE A 266 -13.84 -20.31 -5.90
N ASN A 267 -14.73 -19.55 -5.26
CA ASN A 267 -15.99 -19.09 -5.83
C ASN A 267 -15.87 -17.62 -6.27
N CYS A 268 -15.22 -17.41 -7.41
CA CYS A 268 -14.87 -16.09 -7.93
C CYS A 268 -15.46 -15.87 -9.32
N THR A 269 -15.53 -14.62 -9.77
CA THR A 269 -16.06 -14.28 -11.08
C THR A 269 -14.94 -14.24 -12.12
N VAL A 270 -15.13 -14.98 -13.22
CA VAL A 270 -14.26 -14.94 -14.40
C VAL A 270 -14.72 -13.81 -15.32
N ASP A 271 -13.79 -13.00 -15.83
CA ASP A 271 -14.07 -11.98 -16.83
C ASP A 271 -14.37 -12.64 -18.20
N PRO A 272 -15.47 -12.29 -18.90
CA PRO A 272 -15.78 -12.80 -20.24
C PRO A 272 -14.68 -12.59 -21.29
N LEU A 273 -13.84 -11.57 -21.12
CA LEU A 273 -12.72 -11.26 -22.02
C LEU A 273 -11.47 -12.10 -21.73
N THR A 274 -11.51 -13.00 -20.75
CA THR A 274 -10.37 -13.87 -20.40
C THR A 274 -10.00 -14.82 -21.54
N CYS A 275 -10.99 -15.25 -22.33
CA CYS A 275 -10.82 -16.17 -23.46
C CYS A 275 -11.51 -15.65 -24.71
N SER A 276 -10.88 -15.83 -25.87
CA SER A 276 -11.47 -15.58 -27.18
C SER A 276 -11.61 -16.90 -27.94
N CYS A 277 -12.86 -17.28 -28.25
CA CYS A 277 -13.18 -18.58 -28.84
C CYS A 277 -13.70 -18.43 -30.27
N ARG A 278 -13.32 -19.38 -31.14
CA ARG A 278 -13.82 -19.50 -32.51
C ARG A 278 -14.39 -20.90 -32.75
N PRO A 279 -15.53 -21.03 -33.46
CA PRO A 279 -16.06 -22.34 -33.84
C PRO A 279 -15.06 -23.12 -34.71
N ALA A 280 -14.98 -24.44 -34.49
CA ALA A 280 -14.14 -25.36 -35.24
C ALA A 280 -14.86 -26.70 -35.44
N ASP A 281 -15.83 -26.71 -36.36
CA ASP A 281 -16.72 -27.83 -36.66
C ASP A 281 -17.40 -28.44 -35.41
N ASP A 282 -16.82 -29.51 -34.88
CA ASP A 282 -17.34 -30.24 -33.71
C ASP A 282 -16.87 -29.70 -32.36
N ASN A 283 -15.88 -28.80 -32.37
CA ASN A 283 -15.28 -28.20 -31.17
C ASN A 283 -15.20 -26.67 -31.28
N VAL A 284 -14.59 -26.04 -30.28
CA VAL A 284 -14.17 -24.64 -30.35
C VAL A 284 -12.67 -24.51 -30.10
N ASN A 285 -12.05 -23.58 -30.82
CA ASN A 285 -10.66 -23.18 -30.58
C ASN A 285 -10.67 -21.90 -29.76
N CYS A 286 -10.24 -22.00 -28.51
CA CYS A 286 -10.18 -20.87 -27.58
C CYS A 286 -8.74 -20.49 -27.29
N LEU A 287 -8.46 -19.19 -27.36
CA LEU A 287 -7.24 -18.57 -26.89
C LEU A 287 -7.55 -17.88 -25.56
N CYS A 288 -7.10 -18.51 -24.48
CA CYS A 288 -7.25 -17.99 -23.13
C CYS A 288 -5.98 -17.27 -22.68
N THR A 289 -6.16 -16.29 -21.81
CA THR A 289 -5.07 -15.57 -21.16
C THR A 289 -4.16 -16.55 -20.40
N GLU A 290 -2.85 -16.36 -20.53
CA GLU A 290 -1.87 -17.11 -19.75
C GLU A 290 -1.96 -16.81 -18.25
N ILE A 291 -1.41 -17.74 -17.47
CA ILE A 291 -1.49 -17.74 -16.03
C ILE A 291 -0.43 -16.81 -15.49
N ILE A 292 -0.83 -15.89 -14.63
CA ILE A 292 0.13 -15.12 -13.86
C ILE A 292 0.81 -16.07 -12.89
N LYS A 293 2.11 -16.22 -13.03
CA LYS A 293 2.91 -17.04 -12.13
C LYS A 293 3.29 -16.26 -10.88
N ASP A 294 3.54 -16.98 -9.79
CA ASP A 294 4.05 -16.40 -8.55
C ASP A 294 5.31 -15.56 -8.81
N GLU A 295 6.21 -16.09 -9.65
CA GLU A 295 7.45 -15.44 -10.01
C GLU A 295 7.26 -14.22 -10.91
N GLN A 296 6.06 -13.93 -11.42
CA GLN A 296 5.78 -12.68 -12.12
C GLN A 296 5.32 -11.59 -11.15
N ILE A 297 4.53 -11.97 -10.15
CA ILE A 297 4.01 -11.05 -9.14
C ILE A 297 5.12 -10.63 -8.17
N PHE A 298 5.85 -11.62 -7.63
CA PHE A 298 6.81 -11.42 -6.56
C PHE A 298 8.26 -11.41 -7.08
N GLN A 299 8.48 -10.85 -8.27
CA GLN A 299 9.84 -10.56 -8.77
C GLN A 299 10.56 -9.60 -7.83
N GLU A 300 11.90 -9.65 -7.82
CA GLU A 300 12.72 -8.76 -7.00
C GLU A 300 12.40 -7.27 -7.19
N SER A 301 11.99 -6.87 -8.40
CA SER A 301 11.63 -5.47 -8.69
C SER A 301 10.29 -5.03 -8.07
N ASN A 302 9.38 -5.96 -7.81
CA ASN A 302 8.02 -5.68 -7.37
C ASN A 302 7.79 -6.08 -5.90
N ASN A 303 8.54 -7.07 -5.42
CA ASN A 303 8.43 -7.61 -4.07
C ASN A 303 8.93 -6.60 -3.02
N LEU A 304 8.21 -6.49 -1.91
CA LEU A 304 8.63 -5.68 -0.77
C LEU A 304 9.66 -6.46 0.07
N PRO A 305 10.79 -5.84 0.48
CA PRO A 305 11.13 -4.42 0.30
C PRO A 305 11.65 -4.07 -1.10
N PHE A 306 11.26 -2.91 -1.64
CA PHE A 306 11.82 -2.38 -2.89
C PHE A 306 12.13 -0.88 -2.79
N ASN A 307 12.99 -0.39 -3.69
CA ASN A 307 13.30 1.03 -3.82
C ASN A 307 12.64 1.58 -5.09
N HIS A 308 11.84 2.63 -4.94
CA HIS A 308 11.17 3.30 -6.06
C HIS A 308 11.46 4.78 -6.04
N ASN A 309 12.21 5.23 -7.05
CA ASN A 309 12.65 6.63 -7.19
C ASN A 309 13.34 7.17 -5.91
N GLY A 310 14.18 6.35 -5.27
CA GLY A 310 14.91 6.72 -4.06
C GLY A 310 14.15 6.45 -2.75
N ILE A 311 12.86 6.10 -2.81
CA ILE A 311 12.05 5.82 -1.63
C ILE A 311 12.02 4.32 -1.38
N LEU A 312 12.50 3.91 -0.21
CA LEU A 312 12.35 2.54 0.26
C LEU A 312 10.91 2.30 0.72
N VAL A 313 10.28 1.26 0.21
CA VAL A 313 8.99 0.76 0.69
C VAL A 313 9.18 -0.65 1.22
N LYS A 314 8.61 -0.95 2.39
CA LYS A 314 8.65 -2.29 2.98
C LYS A 314 7.42 -2.54 3.85
N VAL A 315 7.20 -3.81 4.20
CA VAL A 315 6.30 -4.16 5.29
C VAL A 315 7.04 -3.92 6.61
N ASP A 316 6.54 -2.99 7.43
CA ASP A 316 7.04 -2.68 8.77
C ASP A 316 5.94 -2.97 9.78
N HIS A 317 6.17 -3.90 10.70
CA HIS A 317 5.19 -4.30 11.72
C HIS A 317 3.80 -4.73 11.17
N GLY A 318 3.76 -5.26 9.95
CA GLY A 318 2.52 -5.70 9.29
C GLY A 318 1.85 -4.64 8.42
N GLU A 319 2.38 -3.42 8.39
CA GLU A 319 1.86 -2.31 7.59
C GLU A 319 2.83 -1.94 6.46
N ILE A 320 2.31 -1.58 5.29
CA ILE A 320 3.16 -1.05 4.22
C ILE A 320 3.59 0.36 4.60
N THR A 321 4.91 0.54 4.71
CA THR A 321 5.53 1.79 5.11
C THR A 321 6.55 2.23 4.07
N ALA A 322 6.44 3.48 3.64
CA ALA A 322 7.43 4.14 2.80
C ALA A 322 8.33 5.03 3.68
N PHE A 323 9.60 5.14 3.29
CA PHE A 323 10.62 5.90 4.01
C PHE A 323 11.14 7.03 3.11
N PRO A 324 10.40 8.14 2.97
CA PRO A 324 10.85 9.29 2.21
C PRO A 324 11.90 10.11 2.95
N ASP A 325 12.64 10.91 2.18
CA ASP A 325 13.46 11.97 2.75
C ASP A 325 12.59 13.08 3.36
N LEU A 326 13.10 13.69 4.43
CA LEU A 326 12.46 14.84 5.06
C LEU A 326 12.62 16.08 4.19
N THR A 327 11.54 16.83 3.96
CA THR A 327 11.63 18.19 3.40
C THR A 327 11.60 19.23 4.50
N SER A 328 10.63 19.14 5.41
CA SER A 328 10.59 19.97 6.62
C SER A 328 9.73 19.32 7.69
N ALA A 329 9.98 19.63 8.97
CA ALA A 329 9.11 19.26 10.07
C ALA A 329 9.09 20.36 11.13
N GLU A 330 7.93 20.60 11.73
CA GLU A 330 7.80 21.50 12.87
C GLU A 330 7.47 20.69 14.13
N VAL A 331 8.33 20.77 15.14
CA VAL A 331 8.14 20.08 16.42
C VAL A 331 7.96 21.12 17.51
N GLN A 332 6.87 20.98 18.26
CA GLN A 332 6.58 21.77 19.45
C GLN A 332 6.99 20.97 20.69
N ILE A 333 7.70 21.65 21.60
CA ILE A 333 8.11 21.12 22.89
C ILE A 333 7.51 22.02 23.95
N LYS A 334 6.91 21.41 24.96
CA LYS A 334 6.37 22.09 26.13
C LYS A 334 7.10 21.60 27.37
N ILE A 335 7.72 22.54 28.08
CA ILE A 335 8.53 22.31 29.28
C ILE A 335 7.87 23.05 30.44
N PRO A 336 7.51 22.37 31.54
CA PRO A 336 6.87 22.99 32.70
C PRO A 336 7.83 23.63 33.70
#